data_AF-W9ZP68-F1
#
_entry.id   AF-W9ZP68-F1
#
_cell.length_a   1.000
_cell.length_b   1.000
_cell.length_c   1.000
_cell.angle_alpha   90.00
_cell.angle_beta   90.00
_cell.angle_gamma   90.00
#
_symmetry.space_group_name_H-M   'P 1'
#
loop_
_entity.id
_entity.type
_entity.pdbx_description
1 polymer ?
#
loop_
_entity_poly.entity_id
_entity_poly.type
_entity_poly.pdbx_seq_one_letter_code
_entity_poly.pdbx_strand_id
1 'polypeptide(L)'
;MSLRRLSGRRGSYSDVLQLTIGVCIEPMEGCPSHWILMLTDRDAEYATCYHSLGGPTKRRPWEVVIESGRLKSWDVDHWYYVAEISARHARKVNASARRIPGGFCQRWVVSVLWDLELQEVVPPGTTERIAQVVEEDPYADASPVVEEHEGFHDKMFDWVEKHCWSRLGSPRR
;
A
#
# COMPACT_ATOMS: atom_id res chain seq x y z
N MET A 1 14.64 -54.63 13.28
CA MET A 1 13.20 -54.30 13.22
C MET A 1 13.06 -52.82 12.92
N SER A 2 12.34 -52.51 11.84
CA SER A 2 12.14 -51.16 11.32
C SER A 2 10.93 -50.53 11.99
N LEU A 3 11.06 -49.31 12.52
CA LEU A 3 9.92 -48.43 12.78
C LEU A 3 9.95 -47.31 11.76
N ARG A 4 9.16 -47.50 10.70
CA ARG A 4 8.70 -46.44 9.80
C ARG A 4 7.49 -45.74 10.43
N ARG A 5 7.32 -44.49 9.99
CA ARG A 5 6.10 -43.64 10.01
C ARG A 5 5.95 -42.78 11.27
N LEU A 6 5.57 -41.50 11.19
CA LEU A 6 4.85 -40.79 10.14
C LEU A 6 5.51 -39.44 9.84
N SER A 7 5.93 -39.25 8.59
CA SER A 7 6.02 -37.91 8.01
C SER A 7 4.62 -37.30 8.05
N GLY A 8 4.43 -36.31 8.91
CA GLY A 8 3.32 -35.39 8.76
C GLY A 8 3.48 -34.72 7.40
N ARG A 9 2.68 -35.13 6.42
CA ARG A 9 2.41 -34.34 5.23
C ARG A 9 1.89 -33.00 5.72
N ARG A 10 2.77 -32.00 5.75
CA ARG A 10 2.39 -30.59 5.83
C ARG A 10 1.48 -30.37 4.62
N GLY A 11 0.19 -30.21 4.90
CA GLY A 11 -0.82 -30.01 3.86
C GLY A 11 -0.32 -28.91 2.94
N SER A 12 -0.23 -29.23 1.65
CA SER A 12 0.00 -28.26 0.59
C SER A 12 -1.25 -27.40 0.48
N TYR A 13 -1.47 -26.52 1.44
CA TYR A 13 -2.34 -25.37 1.24
C TYR A 13 -1.61 -24.50 0.23
N SER A 14 -2.20 -24.32 -0.94
CA SER A 14 -1.80 -23.25 -1.83
C SER A 14 -2.00 -21.94 -1.06
N ASP A 15 -0.92 -21.37 -0.53
CA ASP A 15 -0.91 -20.08 0.15
C ASP A 15 -1.16 -19.00 -0.90
N VAL A 16 -2.42 -18.83 -1.28
CA VAL A 16 -2.90 -17.80 -2.19
C VAL A 16 -3.63 -16.72 -1.40
N LEU A 17 -3.42 -15.48 -1.80
CA LEU A 17 -4.10 -14.30 -1.28
C LEU A 17 -4.84 -13.65 -2.44
N GLN A 18 -5.95 -12.98 -2.15
CA GLN A 18 -6.65 -12.21 -3.17
C GLN A 18 -6.24 -10.74 -3.06
N LEU A 19 -5.91 -10.15 -4.19
CA LEU A 19 -5.71 -8.72 -4.33
C LEU A 19 -6.99 -8.13 -4.92
N THR A 20 -7.60 -7.20 -4.20
CA THR A 20 -8.86 -6.55 -4.57
C THR A 20 -8.75 -5.04 -4.36
N ILE A 21 -9.65 -4.28 -4.99
CA ILE A 21 -9.84 -2.86 -4.70
C ILE A 21 -11.23 -2.73 -4.07
N GLY A 22 -11.28 -2.22 -2.85
CA GLY A 22 -12.52 -1.74 -2.25
C GLY A 22 -12.77 -0.30 -2.66
N VAL A 23 -14.01 -0.02 -3.07
CA VAL A 23 -14.50 1.32 -3.43
C VAL A 23 -15.50 1.77 -2.38
N CYS A 24 -15.21 2.92 -1.78
CA CYS A 24 -16.11 3.61 -0.85
C CYS A 24 -16.67 4.83 -1.58
N ILE A 25 -17.99 4.89 -1.77
CA ILE A 25 -18.67 5.99 -2.44
C ILE A 25 -18.94 7.06 -1.39
N GLU A 26 -18.43 8.27 -1.64
CA GLU A 26 -18.73 9.40 -0.79
C GLU A 26 -20.18 9.86 -1.03
N PRO A 27 -20.99 10.10 0.01
CA PRO A 27 -22.40 10.44 -0.14
C PRO A 27 -22.64 11.84 -0.73
N MET A 28 -21.58 12.64 -0.91
CA MET A 28 -21.65 14.00 -1.43
C MET A 28 -21.43 14.01 -2.95
N GLU A 29 -22.37 14.61 -3.67
CA GLU A 29 -22.33 14.70 -5.14
C GLU A 29 -21.06 15.44 -5.62
N GLY A 30 -20.35 14.83 -6.57
CA GLY A 30 -19.11 15.38 -7.14
C GLY A 30 -17.83 15.06 -6.38
N CYS A 31 -17.89 14.34 -5.25
CA CYS A 31 -16.70 13.78 -4.62
C CYS A 31 -16.29 12.47 -5.30
N PRO A 32 -15.01 12.30 -5.68
CA PRO A 32 -14.58 11.05 -6.30
C PRO A 32 -14.60 9.90 -5.30
N SER A 33 -14.89 8.69 -5.77
CA SER A 33 -14.92 7.51 -4.91
C SER A 33 -13.54 7.25 -4.29
N HIS A 34 -13.51 6.83 -3.03
CA HIS A 34 -12.27 6.48 -2.36
C HIS A 34 -11.90 5.02 -2.64
N TRP A 35 -10.69 4.79 -3.14
CA TRP A 35 -10.19 3.44 -3.42
C TRP A 35 -9.22 2.96 -2.35
N ILE A 36 -9.36 1.69 -1.98
CA ILE A 36 -8.51 0.97 -1.04
C ILE A 36 -8.01 -0.31 -1.70
N LEU A 37 -6.69 -0.43 -1.87
CA LEU A 37 -6.09 -1.70 -2.29
C LEU A 37 -6.10 -2.65 -1.10
N MET A 38 -6.60 -3.87 -1.28
CA MET A 38 -6.74 -4.84 -0.21
C MET A 38 -6.09 -6.15 -0.57
N LEU A 39 -5.25 -6.64 0.33
CA LEU A 39 -4.69 -7.98 0.29
C LEU A 39 -5.42 -8.84 1.32
N THR A 40 -6.31 -9.70 0.83
CA THR A 40 -7.18 -10.53 1.65
C THR A 40 -6.68 -11.96 1.74
N ASP A 41 -6.93 -12.59 2.89
CA ASP A 41 -6.73 -14.02 3.03
C ASP A 41 -7.74 -14.80 2.19
N ARG A 42 -7.49 -16.11 2.04
CA ARG A 42 -8.29 -16.98 1.17
C ARG A 42 -9.77 -17.02 1.57
N ASP A 43 -10.04 -16.92 2.86
CA ASP A 43 -11.39 -17.00 3.41
C ASP A 43 -12.08 -15.63 3.45
N ALA A 44 -11.40 -14.58 2.98
CA ALA A 44 -11.86 -13.19 3.01
C ALA A 44 -12.30 -12.72 4.41
N GLU A 45 -11.69 -13.28 5.46
CA GLU A 45 -11.98 -12.90 6.84
C GLU A 45 -11.12 -11.71 7.26
N TYR A 46 -9.85 -11.68 6.83
CA TYR A 46 -8.87 -10.66 7.17
C TYR A 46 -8.28 -10.00 5.92
N ALA A 47 -7.97 -8.71 6.08
CA ALA A 47 -7.35 -7.90 5.03
C ALA A 47 -6.21 -7.07 5.59
N THR A 48 -5.18 -6.90 4.77
CA THR A 48 -4.29 -5.73 4.85
C THR A 48 -4.76 -4.71 3.83
N CYS A 49 -5.15 -3.53 4.29
CA CYS A 49 -5.66 -2.44 3.49
C CYS A 49 -4.58 -1.40 3.30
N TYR A 50 -4.44 -0.92 2.08
CA TYR A 50 -3.51 0.12 1.68
C TYR A 50 -4.30 1.20 0.94
N HIS A 51 -4.19 2.43 1.40
CA HIS A 51 -4.87 3.56 0.78
C HIS A 51 -4.08 4.85 0.94
N SER A 52 -4.20 5.72 -0.05
CA SER A 52 -3.71 7.09 0.03
C SER A 52 -4.81 7.99 0.57
N LEU A 53 -4.56 8.61 1.72
CA LEU A 53 -5.48 9.52 2.42
C LEU A 53 -4.92 10.95 2.42
N GLY A 54 -5.74 11.90 2.86
CA GLY A 54 -5.36 13.30 2.99
C GLY A 54 -5.67 14.09 1.73
N GLY A 55 -4.73 14.96 1.34
CA GLY A 55 -4.85 15.79 0.15
C GLY A 55 -5.55 17.14 0.37
N PRO A 56 -5.71 17.93 -0.71
CA PRO A 56 -6.22 19.30 -0.68
C PRO A 56 -7.57 19.43 0.04
N THR A 57 -8.46 18.46 -0.15
CA THR A 57 -9.82 18.42 0.44
C THR A 57 -9.80 18.33 1.96
N LYS A 58 -8.82 17.61 2.53
CA LYS A 58 -8.65 17.49 3.99
C LYS A 58 -7.66 18.51 4.55
N ARG A 59 -7.13 19.42 3.72
CA ARG A 59 -6.07 20.39 4.05
C ARG A 59 -4.89 19.75 4.77
N ARG A 60 -4.50 18.56 4.32
CA ARG A 60 -3.38 17.79 4.87
C ARG A 60 -2.52 17.27 3.72
N PRO A 61 -1.23 17.01 3.94
CA PRO A 61 -0.42 16.27 2.99
C PRO A 61 -1.07 14.92 2.64
N TRP A 62 -0.73 14.38 1.47
CA TRP A 62 -1.08 13.01 1.13
C TRP A 62 -0.29 12.05 2.01
N GLU A 63 -0.96 11.03 2.54
CA GLU A 63 -0.38 10.02 3.42
C GLU A 63 -0.79 8.63 2.96
N VAL A 64 0.18 7.71 2.86
CA VAL A 64 -0.12 6.29 2.63
C VAL A 64 -0.34 5.63 3.98
N VAL A 65 -1.56 5.15 4.21
CA VAL A 65 -1.95 4.44 5.42
C VAL A 65 -2.06 2.94 5.12
N ILE A 66 -1.56 2.13 6.06
CA ILE A 66 -1.56 0.67 5.96
C ILE A 66 -2.11 0.10 7.25
N GLU A 67 -3.22 -0.62 7.13
CA GLU A 67 -3.96 -1.13 8.28
C GLU A 67 -4.31 -2.60 8.07
N SER A 68 -4.43 -3.36 9.14
CA SER A 68 -4.80 -4.77 9.08
C SER A 68 -5.95 -5.04 10.03
N GLY A 69 -6.94 -5.79 9.56
CA GLY A 69 -8.14 -6.04 10.34
C GLY A 69 -9.08 -7.02 9.66
N ARG A 70 -10.27 -7.17 10.25
CA ARG A 70 -11.34 -7.98 9.65
C ARG A 70 -11.91 -7.28 8.43
N LEU A 71 -12.11 -8.02 7.34
CA LEU A 71 -12.62 -7.45 6.09
C LEU A 71 -13.96 -6.71 6.29
N LYS A 72 -14.86 -7.30 7.09
CA LYS A 72 -16.17 -6.73 7.43
C LYS A 72 -16.14 -5.41 8.21
N SER A 73 -14.97 -4.99 8.69
CA SER A 73 -14.81 -3.71 9.41
C SER A 73 -14.58 -2.54 8.47
N TRP A 74 -14.38 -2.82 7.17
CA TRP A 74 -14.22 -1.80 6.14
C TRP A 74 -15.57 -1.56 5.46
N ASP A 75 -15.99 -0.30 5.45
CA ASP A 75 -17.23 0.14 4.82
C ASP A 75 -16.99 0.31 3.32
N VAL A 76 -17.15 -0.79 2.57
CA VAL A 76 -16.87 -0.87 1.14
C VAL A 76 -18.17 -1.16 0.39
N ASP A 77 -18.53 -0.28 -0.53
CA ASP A 77 -19.73 -0.41 -1.36
C ASP A 77 -19.53 -1.41 -2.49
N HIS A 78 -18.36 -1.36 -3.15
CA HIS A 78 -18.06 -2.18 -4.32
C HIS A 78 -16.65 -2.74 -4.30
N TRP A 79 -16.48 -3.89 -4.96
CA TRP A 79 -15.22 -4.61 -5.03
C TRP A 79 -14.80 -4.81 -6.48
N TYR A 80 -13.58 -4.42 -6.81
CA TYR A 80 -12.92 -4.85 -8.04
C TYR A 80 -11.92 -5.96 -7.75
N TYR A 81 -12.10 -7.09 -8.42
CA TYR A 81 -11.10 -8.15 -8.41
C TYR A 81 -9.88 -7.74 -9.26
N VAL A 82 -8.69 -7.84 -8.65
CA VAL A 82 -7.42 -7.58 -9.33
C VAL A 82 -6.81 -8.90 -9.77
N ALA A 83 -6.39 -9.73 -8.81
CA ALA A 83 -5.71 -11.00 -9.07
C ALA A 83 -5.65 -11.88 -7.82
N GLU A 84 -5.47 -13.18 -8.02
CA GLU A 84 -4.94 -14.09 -7.01
C GLU A 84 -3.41 -14.06 -7.09
N ILE A 85 -2.76 -13.87 -5.94
CA ILE A 85 -1.31 -13.84 -5.83
C ILE A 85 -0.83 -14.90 -4.85
N SER A 86 0.41 -15.37 -5.02
CA SER A 86 1.05 -16.20 -4.00
C SER A 86 1.33 -15.36 -2.75
N ALA A 87 1.08 -15.92 -1.56
CA ALA A 87 1.40 -15.28 -0.28
C ALA A 87 2.86 -14.86 -0.15
N ARG A 88 3.78 -15.52 -0.88
CA ARG A 88 5.20 -15.11 -0.95
C ARG A 88 5.39 -13.70 -1.51
N HIS A 89 4.43 -13.21 -2.30
CA HIS A 89 4.44 -11.87 -2.89
C HIS A 89 3.82 -10.79 -1.98
N ALA A 90 3.27 -11.14 -0.82
CA ALA A 90 2.67 -10.16 0.11
C ALA A 90 3.66 -9.03 0.50
N ARG A 91 4.94 -9.38 0.68
CA ARG A 91 5.99 -8.38 0.97
C ARG A 91 6.25 -7.43 -0.20
N LYS A 92 6.10 -7.89 -1.45
CA LYS A 92 6.20 -7.05 -2.64
C LYS A 92 5.05 -6.06 -2.70
N VAL A 93 3.82 -6.49 -2.40
CA VAL A 93 2.65 -5.60 -2.30
C VAL A 93 2.90 -4.46 -1.29
N ASN A 94 3.35 -4.81 -0.09
CA ASN A 94 3.65 -3.80 0.94
C ASN A 94 4.80 -2.86 0.52
N ALA A 95 5.87 -3.40 -0.06
CA ALA A 95 7.00 -2.60 -0.55
C ALA A 95 6.58 -1.63 -1.66
N SER A 96 5.77 -2.08 -2.62
CA SER A 96 5.23 -1.25 -3.69
C SER A 96 4.35 -0.14 -3.13
N ALA A 97 3.40 -0.47 -2.25
CA ALA A 97 2.51 0.52 -1.62
C ALA A 97 3.28 1.62 -0.86
N ARG A 98 4.33 1.26 -0.11
CA ARG A 98 5.14 2.22 0.64
C ARG A 98 6.04 3.10 -0.23
N ARG A 99 6.49 2.58 -1.38
CA ARG A 99 7.43 3.27 -2.25
C ARG A 99 6.73 4.32 -3.13
N ILE A 100 5.50 4.06 -3.53
CA ILE A 100 4.72 5.00 -4.35
C ILE A 100 4.23 6.16 -3.46
N PRO A 101 4.61 7.42 -3.77
CA PRO A 101 4.16 8.58 -3.01
C PRO A 101 2.63 8.68 -3.01
N GLY A 102 2.06 9.09 -1.87
CA GLY A 102 0.62 9.32 -1.76
C GLY A 102 0.13 10.40 -2.74
N GLY A 103 -1.12 10.26 -3.17
CA GLY A 103 -1.80 11.17 -4.09
C GLY A 103 -3.29 10.82 -4.19
N PHE A 104 -3.95 11.24 -5.27
CA PHE A 104 -5.31 10.82 -5.56
C PHE A 104 -5.42 9.28 -5.53
N CYS A 105 -6.27 8.75 -4.66
CA CYS A 105 -6.24 7.34 -4.25
C CYS A 105 -6.37 6.36 -5.42
N GLN A 106 -7.19 6.68 -6.43
CA GLN A 106 -7.39 5.83 -7.61
C GLN A 106 -6.11 5.74 -8.47
N ARG A 107 -5.47 6.89 -8.74
CA ARG A 107 -4.20 6.94 -9.47
C ARG A 107 -3.05 6.32 -8.68
N TRP A 108 -3.05 6.50 -7.36
CA TRP A 108 -2.11 5.84 -6.47
C TRP A 108 -2.23 4.31 -6.56
N VAL A 109 -3.45 3.76 -6.50
CA VAL A 109 -3.69 2.32 -6.69
C VAL A 109 -3.18 1.85 -8.05
N VAL A 110 -3.50 2.56 -9.14
CA VAL A 110 -3.00 2.22 -10.49
C VAL A 110 -1.46 2.21 -10.54
N SER A 111 -0.80 3.17 -9.90
CA SER A 111 0.67 3.24 -9.85
C SER A 111 1.28 2.07 -9.06
N VAL A 112 0.62 1.64 -7.98
CA VAL A 112 1.02 0.43 -7.24
C VAL A 112 0.83 -0.81 -8.09
N LEU A 113 -0.29 -0.94 -8.82
CA LEU A 113 -0.55 -2.07 -9.71
C LEU A 113 0.45 -2.14 -10.87
N TRP A 114 0.81 -0.99 -11.46
CA TRP A 114 1.84 -0.91 -12.48
C TRP A 114 3.15 -1.50 -12.00
N ASP A 115 3.58 -1.11 -10.80
CA ASP A 115 4.80 -1.63 -10.20
C ASP A 115 4.73 -3.14 -9.90
N LEU A 116 3.58 -3.62 -9.43
CA LEU A 116 3.36 -5.04 -9.18
C LEU A 116 3.33 -5.86 -10.46
N GLU A 117 2.83 -5.29 -11.55
CA GLU A 117 2.82 -5.90 -12.88
C GLU A 117 4.24 -6.02 -13.43
N LEU A 118 5.07 -4.97 -13.31
CA LEU A 118 6.49 -5.01 -13.66
C LEU A 118 7.29 -6.05 -12.85
N GLN A 119 6.86 -6.33 -11.63
CA GLN A 119 7.46 -7.35 -10.75
C GLN A 119 6.86 -8.76 -10.93
N GLU A 120 5.98 -8.94 -11.91
CA GLU A 120 5.25 -10.18 -12.21
C GLU A 120 4.46 -10.73 -11.00
N VAL A 121 3.99 -9.82 -10.14
CA VAL A 121 3.14 -10.17 -8.99
C VAL A 121 1.69 -10.30 -9.42
N VAL A 122 1.23 -9.41 -10.30
CA VAL A 122 -0.08 -9.47 -10.95
C VAL A 122 0.07 -9.75 -12.45
N PRO A 123 -0.96 -10.30 -13.12
CA PRO A 123 -0.88 -10.60 -14.55
C PRO A 123 -0.66 -9.36 -15.43
N PRO A 124 0.00 -9.49 -16.58
CA PRO A 124 0.07 -8.44 -17.60
C PRO A 124 -1.32 -7.96 -18.03
N GLY A 125 -1.47 -6.67 -18.31
CA GLY A 125 -2.74 -5.99 -18.64
C GLY A 125 -3.60 -5.63 -17.44
N THR A 126 -3.18 -5.97 -16.21
CA THR A 126 -3.95 -5.64 -14.99
C THR A 126 -4.07 -4.14 -14.81
N THR A 127 -2.97 -3.41 -14.97
CA THR A 127 -2.97 -1.95 -14.78
C THR A 127 -3.82 -1.25 -15.82
N GLU A 128 -3.67 -1.62 -17.09
CA GLU A 128 -4.44 -1.05 -18.19
C GLU A 128 -5.95 -1.24 -17.95
N ARG A 129 -6.36 -2.46 -17.56
CA ARG A 129 -7.77 -2.76 -17.25
C ARG A 129 -8.32 -1.90 -16.11
N ILE A 130 -7.57 -1.74 -15.03
CA ILE A 130 -8.02 -0.96 -13.87
C ILE A 130 -7.99 0.54 -14.15
N ALA A 131 -7.03 1.03 -14.94
CA ALA A 131 -6.91 2.44 -15.30
C ALA A 131 -8.13 2.97 -16.09
N GLN A 132 -8.83 2.10 -16.81
CA GLN A 132 -10.02 2.46 -17.59
C GLN A 132 -11.22 2.92 -16.74
N VAL A 133 -11.24 2.57 -15.44
CA VAL A 133 -12.35 2.93 -14.53
C VAL A 133 -11.95 3.99 -13.50
N VAL A 134 -10.77 4.60 -13.66
CA VAL A 134 -10.33 5.72 -12.83
C VAL A 134 -11.14 6.96 -13.19
N GLU A 135 -11.69 7.59 -12.16
CA GLU A 135 -12.39 8.87 -12.24
C GLU A 135 -11.42 10.01 -12.57
N GLU A 136 -11.96 11.10 -13.12
CA GLU A 136 -11.17 12.32 -13.38
C GLU A 136 -10.58 12.83 -12.06
N ASP A 137 -9.27 13.09 -12.04
CA ASP A 137 -8.55 13.56 -10.85
C ASP A 137 -8.87 15.04 -10.64
N PRO A 138 -9.71 15.41 -9.66
CA PRO A 138 -10.09 16.80 -9.45
C PRO A 138 -8.93 17.61 -8.83
N TYR A 139 -7.82 16.96 -8.51
CA TYR A 139 -6.65 17.54 -7.86
C TYR A 139 -5.42 17.58 -8.77
N ALA A 140 -5.56 17.32 -10.08
CA ALA A 140 -4.45 17.31 -11.03
C ALA A 140 -3.65 18.63 -11.02
N ASP A 141 -4.33 19.75 -10.79
CA ASP A 141 -3.73 21.10 -10.73
C ASP A 141 -3.45 21.57 -9.29
N ALA A 142 -3.83 20.79 -8.27
CA ALA A 142 -3.58 21.16 -6.90
C ALA A 142 -2.07 21.08 -6.61
N SER A 143 -1.49 22.21 -6.23
CA SER A 143 -0.14 22.22 -5.67
C SER A 143 -0.11 21.32 -4.42
N PRO A 144 0.92 20.49 -4.22
CA PRO A 144 1.04 19.71 -2.99
C PRO A 144 0.94 20.65 -1.80
N VAL A 145 0.08 20.32 -0.83
CA VAL A 145 0.09 21.01 0.46
C VAL A 145 1.39 20.61 1.15
N VAL A 146 2.44 21.40 0.89
CA VAL A 146 3.70 21.30 1.61
C VAL A 146 3.46 21.98 2.95
N GLU A 147 3.02 21.23 3.96
CA GLU A 147 3.35 21.64 5.31
C GLU A 147 4.85 21.37 5.47
N GLU A 148 5.65 22.44 5.54
CA GLU A 148 7.03 22.39 6.02
C GLU A 148 7.02 21.94 7.48
N HIS A 149 6.83 20.64 7.72
CA HIS A 149 7.28 20.03 8.96
C HIS A 149 8.76 19.72 8.76
N GLU A 150 9.62 20.31 9.59
CA GLU A 150 11.01 19.87 9.74
C GLU A 150 11.02 18.34 9.82
N GLY A 151 11.51 17.72 8.76
CA GLY A 151 11.29 16.31 8.52
C GLY A 151 12.03 15.48 9.57
N PHE A 152 11.57 14.25 9.77
CA PHE A 152 12.34 13.23 10.50
C PHE A 152 13.77 13.09 9.94
N HIS A 153 13.97 13.39 8.65
CA HIS A 153 15.27 13.51 8.00
C HIS A 153 16.14 14.65 8.56
N ASP A 154 15.58 15.82 8.80
CA ASP A 154 16.29 16.96 9.38
C ASP A 154 16.69 16.65 10.83
N LYS A 155 15.81 16.00 11.60
CA LYS A 155 16.12 15.51 12.95
C LYS A 155 17.18 14.40 12.97
N MET A 156 17.27 13.58 11.93
CA MET A 156 18.27 12.51 11.83
C MET A 156 19.65 13.08 11.48
N PHE A 157 19.73 14.07 10.58
CA PHE A 157 20.99 14.78 10.31
C PHE A 157 21.43 15.63 11.51
N ASP A 158 20.52 16.33 12.18
CA ASP A 158 20.81 17.03 13.43
C ASP A 158 21.27 16.07 14.54
N TRP A 159 20.66 14.88 14.66
CA TRP A 159 21.10 13.88 15.62
C TRP A 159 22.49 13.32 15.28
N VAL A 160 22.76 13.03 14.00
CA VAL A 160 24.06 12.54 13.52
C VAL A 160 25.16 13.60 13.67
N GLU A 161 24.91 14.87 13.35
CA GLU A 161 25.89 15.94 13.58
C GLU A 161 26.16 16.15 15.08
N LYS A 162 25.11 16.15 15.90
CA LYS A 162 25.22 16.45 17.34
C LYS A 162 25.80 15.29 18.16
N HIS A 163 25.71 14.04 17.68
CA HIS A 163 26.15 12.84 18.43
C HIS A 163 27.26 12.01 17.77
N CYS A 164 27.45 12.09 16.44
CA CYS A 164 28.54 11.36 15.76
C CYS A 164 29.81 12.22 15.60
N TRP A 165 29.71 13.55 15.51
CA TRP A 165 30.92 14.41 15.46
C TRP A 165 31.58 14.62 16.84
N SER A 166 30.87 14.33 17.93
CA SER A 166 31.46 14.25 19.26
C SER A 166 32.30 12.97 19.50
N ARG A 167 32.29 11.98 18.58
CA ARG A 167 33.03 10.71 18.71
C ARG A 167 34.17 10.51 17.71
N LEU A 168 34.25 11.32 16.66
CA LEU A 168 35.48 11.42 15.86
C LEU A 168 36.31 12.53 16.48
N GLY A 169 37.14 12.14 17.46
CA GLY A 169 38.07 13.03 18.11
C GLY A 169 38.86 13.84 17.08
N SER A 170 38.90 15.15 17.32
CA SER A 170 39.85 16.06 16.70
C SER A 170 41.21 15.39 16.60
N PRO A 171 41.87 15.33 15.43
CA PRO A 171 43.28 14.97 15.37
C PRO A 171 44.02 16.06 16.15
N ARG A 172 44.49 15.73 17.35
CA ARG A 172 45.43 16.57 18.08
C ARG A 172 46.79 16.45 17.42
N ARG A 173 47.10 17.38 16.52
CA ARG A 173 48.32 18.22 16.44
C ARG A 173 48.52 18.71 15.01
#